data_AF-A0AAD2EUK1-F1
#
_entry.id   AF-A0AAD2EUK1-F1
#
_cell.length_a   1.000
_cell.length_b   1.000
_cell.length_c   1.000
_cell.angle_alpha   90.00
_cell.angle_beta   90.00
_cell.angle_gamma   90.00
#
_symmetry.space_group_name_H-M   'P 1'
#
loop_
_entity.id
_entity.type
_entity.pdbx_description
1 polymer ?
#
loop_
_entity_poly.entity_id
_entity_poly.type
_entity_poly.pdbx_seq_one_letter_code
_entity_poly.pdbx_strand_id
1 'polypeptide(L)'
;MGRPLFEFALLLVEMLKPYPRVEIVLTTSWLQTLAADTVISYLPPELARRVVDTTRLLKPRLSYEQSGAGRTDVIVSYAYGKRLKNWLAIDDSAYGSTKFGREPGALIEHFVLLDSARGLGDESAQQRIRKWLIEVHSAKCM
;
A
#
# COMPACT_ATOMS: atom_id res chain seq x y z
N MET A 1 12.47 -18.11 -14.19
CA MET A 1 12.43 -18.46 -12.76
C MET A 1 11.67 -17.36 -12.05
N GLY A 2 10.57 -17.68 -11.35
CA GLY A 2 9.76 -16.71 -10.62
C GLY A 2 10.48 -16.27 -9.33
N ARG A 3 10.22 -15.04 -8.89
CA ARG A 3 10.69 -14.57 -7.59
C ARG A 3 9.97 -15.31 -6.46
N PRO A 4 10.63 -15.55 -5.31
CA PRO A 4 9.95 -16.10 -4.15
C PRO A 4 8.75 -15.23 -3.78
N LEU A 5 7.62 -15.87 -3.52
CA LEU A 5 6.47 -15.16 -3.03
C LEU A 5 6.82 -14.50 -1.69
N PHE A 6 6.46 -13.23 -1.53
CA PHE A 6 6.76 -12.43 -0.33
C PHE A 6 8.26 -12.25 -0.03
N GLU A 7 9.11 -12.21 -1.06
CA GLU A 7 10.57 -12.03 -0.93
C GLU A 7 10.99 -10.87 0.02
N PHE A 8 10.19 -9.80 0.08
CA PHE A 8 10.47 -8.65 0.95
C PHE A 8 9.52 -8.48 2.14
N ALA A 9 8.62 -9.43 2.39
CA ALA A 9 7.64 -9.26 3.47
C ALA A 9 8.30 -9.17 4.85
N LEU A 10 9.40 -9.91 5.08
CA LEU A 10 10.16 -9.84 6.33
C LEU A 10 10.79 -8.45 6.55
N LEU A 11 11.20 -7.75 5.49
CA LEU A 11 11.68 -6.36 5.62
C LEU A 11 10.56 -5.44 6.12
N LEU A 12 9.34 -5.64 5.61
CA LEU A 12 8.19 -4.88 6.08
C LEU A 12 7.82 -5.24 7.53
N VAL A 13 7.92 -6.51 7.93
CA VAL A 13 7.74 -6.94 9.33
C VAL A 13 8.68 -6.16 10.26
N GLU A 14 9.98 -6.13 9.94
CA GLU A 14 10.97 -5.43 10.75
C GLU A 14 10.72 -3.92 10.79
N MET A 15 10.38 -3.29 9.65
CA MET A 15 10.04 -1.86 9.60
C MET A 15 8.82 -1.51 10.47
N LEU A 16 7.82 -2.39 10.55
CA LEU A 16 6.58 -2.15 11.29
C LEU A 16 6.63 -2.59 12.77
N LYS A 17 7.69 -3.30 13.18
CA LYS A 17 7.86 -3.80 14.55
C LYS A 17 7.75 -2.71 15.63
N PRO A 18 8.35 -1.50 15.48
CA PRO A 18 8.21 -0.42 16.45
C PRO A 18 6.82 0.25 16.46
N TYR A 19 5.98 -0.04 15.46
CA TYR A 19 4.71 0.65 15.22
C TYR A 19 3.53 -0.34 15.27
N PRO A 20 3.18 -0.88 16.45
CA PRO A 20 2.18 -1.95 16.58
C PRO A 20 0.76 -1.54 16.18
N ARG A 21 0.48 -0.23 16.11
CA ARG A 21 -0.82 0.33 15.71
C ARG A 21 -0.97 0.56 14.20
N VAL A 22 0.06 0.23 13.40
CA VAL A 22 -0.05 0.30 11.93
C VAL A 22 -0.91 -0.86 11.46
N GLU A 23 -2.02 -0.49 10.82
CA GLU A 23 -2.96 -1.39 10.15
C GLU A 23 -2.61 -1.50 8.65
N ILE A 24 -2.98 -2.62 8.04
CA ILE A 24 -2.75 -2.93 6.64
C ILE A 24 -4.09 -3.10 5.93
N VAL A 25 -4.20 -2.51 4.75
CA VAL A 25 -5.30 -2.75 3.82
C VAL A 25 -4.72 -3.37 2.55
N LEU A 26 -5.20 -4.55 2.17
CA LEU A 26 -4.65 -5.26 1.01
C LEU A 26 -5.30 -4.80 -0.29
N THR A 27 -4.45 -4.40 -1.24
CA THR A 27 -4.80 -4.19 -2.64
C THR A 27 -3.93 -5.12 -3.48
N THR A 28 -4.54 -6.13 -4.12
CA THR A 28 -3.82 -7.10 -4.95
C THR A 28 -4.75 -7.73 -5.98
N SER A 29 -4.22 -8.05 -7.16
CA SER A 29 -4.96 -8.75 -8.21
C SER A 29 -5.40 -10.15 -7.80
N TRP A 30 -4.76 -10.74 -6.78
CA TRP A 30 -5.12 -12.08 -6.27
C TRP A 30 -6.53 -12.12 -5.69
N LEU A 31 -7.06 -10.98 -5.21
CA LEU A 31 -8.43 -10.89 -4.70
C LEU A 31 -9.50 -11.06 -5.80
N GLN A 32 -9.11 -11.04 -7.08
CA GLN A 32 -9.99 -11.33 -8.21
C GLN A 32 -10.27 -12.84 -8.34
N THR A 33 -9.37 -13.70 -7.88
CA THR A 33 -9.45 -15.16 -8.05
C THR A 33 -9.47 -15.92 -6.72
N LEU A 34 -8.95 -15.34 -5.63
CA LEU A 34 -8.86 -15.97 -4.32
C LEU A 34 -9.73 -15.27 -3.28
N ALA A 35 -10.15 -16.01 -2.25
CA ALA A 35 -10.80 -15.43 -1.07
C ALA A 35 -9.80 -14.55 -0.29
N ALA A 36 -10.30 -13.52 0.41
CA ALA A 36 -9.45 -12.62 1.19
C ALA A 36 -8.64 -13.37 2.26
N ASP A 37 -9.29 -14.27 3.00
CA ASP A 37 -8.64 -15.08 4.03
C ASP A 37 -7.52 -15.95 3.46
N THR A 38 -7.69 -16.49 2.25
CA THR A 38 -6.65 -17.25 1.55
C THR A 38 -5.44 -16.37 1.24
N VAL A 39 -5.66 -15.17 0.68
CA VAL A 39 -4.57 -14.24 0.38
C VAL A 39 -3.84 -13.82 1.66
N ILE A 40 -4.58 -13.49 2.72
CA ILE A 40 -4.03 -13.11 4.03
C ILE A 40 -3.22 -14.26 4.62
N SER A 41 -3.66 -15.52 4.46
CA SER A 41 -2.96 -16.69 5.00
C SER A 41 -1.56 -16.91 4.42
N TYR A 42 -1.25 -16.31 3.26
CA TYR A 42 0.07 -16.41 2.68
C TYR A 42 1.07 -15.37 3.21
N LEU A 43 0.60 -14.34 3.92
CA LEU A 43 1.47 -13.35 4.54
C LEU A 43 2.18 -13.93 5.77
N PRO A 44 3.37 -13.42 6.12
CA PRO A 44 3.95 -13.65 7.45
C PRO A 44 2.92 -13.30 8.54
N PRO A 45 2.79 -14.12 9.62
CA PRO A 45 1.77 -13.94 10.65
C PRO A 45 1.75 -12.55 11.30
N GLU A 46 2.89 -11.87 11.34
CA GLU A 46 3.07 -10.52 11.87
C GLU A 46 2.43 -9.44 10.99
N LEU A 47 2.36 -9.66 9.67
CA LEU A 47 1.63 -8.79 8.73
C LEU A 47 0.18 -9.20 8.64
N ALA A 48 -0.11 -10.51 8.58
CA ALA A 48 -1.48 -11.03 8.47
C ALA A 48 -2.39 -10.48 9.58
N ARG A 49 -1.90 -10.48 10.83
CA ARG A 49 -2.65 -9.94 11.99
C ARG A 49 -2.91 -8.44 11.96
N ARG A 50 -2.22 -7.70 11.08
CA ARG A 50 -2.39 -6.25 10.89
C ARG A 50 -3.37 -5.94 9.77
N VAL A 51 -3.77 -6.94 8.97
CA VAL A 51 -4.74 -6.73 7.89
C VAL A 51 -6.11 -6.50 8.49
N VAL A 52 -6.67 -5.31 8.25
CA VAL A 52 -8.00 -4.92 8.78
C VAL A 52 -9.08 -4.83 7.69
N ASP A 53 -8.68 -4.72 6.42
CA ASP A 53 -9.62 -4.63 5.29
C ASP A 53 -8.90 -4.99 3.97
N THR A 54 -9.68 -5.08 2.89
CA THR A 54 -9.18 -5.22 1.52
C THR A 54 -9.90 -4.27 0.58
N THR A 55 -9.29 -3.96 -0.57
CA THR A 55 -9.95 -3.14 -1.60
C THR A 55 -10.77 -3.96 -2.60
N ARG A 56 -11.02 -5.26 -2.33
CA ARG A 56 -11.68 -6.20 -3.24
C ARG A 56 -13.01 -5.71 -3.84
N LEU A 57 -13.81 -5.00 -3.05
CA LEU A 57 -15.14 -4.55 -3.46
C LEU A 57 -15.11 -3.25 -4.29
N LEU A 58 -13.96 -2.60 -4.39
CA LEU A 58 -13.78 -1.38 -5.16
C LEU A 58 -13.40 -1.71 -6.60
N LYS A 59 -14.04 -1.01 -7.53
CA LYS A 59 -13.72 -1.09 -8.95
C LYS A 59 -13.21 0.28 -9.42
N PRO A 60 -12.11 0.32 -10.18
CA PRO A 60 -11.65 1.58 -10.75
C PRO A 60 -12.65 2.10 -11.79
N ARG A 61 -12.67 3.41 -11.98
CA ARG A 61 -13.36 4.01 -13.12
C ARG A 61 -12.70 3.54 -14.42
N LEU A 62 -13.51 3.26 -15.44
CA LEU A 62 -13.04 2.74 -16.73
C LEU A 62 -11.94 3.61 -17.37
N SER A 63 -12.06 4.93 -17.28
CA SER A 63 -11.05 5.86 -17.80
C SER A 63 -9.70 5.73 -17.10
N TYR A 64 -9.69 5.46 -15.78
CA TYR A 64 -8.45 5.26 -15.04
C TYR A 64 -7.85 3.90 -15.32
N GLU A 65 -8.68 2.87 -15.46
CA GLU A 65 -8.27 1.54 -15.90
C GLU A 65 -7.54 1.60 -17.25
N GLN A 66 -8.16 2.24 -18.25
CA GLN A 66 -7.58 2.43 -19.59
C GLN A 66 -6.27 3.22 -19.58
N SER A 67 -6.11 4.14 -18.63
CA SER A 67 -4.89 4.94 -18.49
C SER A 67 -3.78 4.30 -17.65
N GLY A 68 -4.00 3.09 -17.11
CA GLY A 68 -3.08 2.41 -16.18
C GLY A 68 -3.11 2.95 -14.74
N ALA A 69 -4.01 3.89 -14.42
CA ALA A 69 -4.15 4.49 -13.10
C ALA A 69 -5.24 3.81 -12.24
N GLY A 70 -5.80 2.68 -12.69
CA GLY A 70 -6.91 1.99 -12.02
C GLY A 70 -6.58 1.59 -10.58
N ARG A 71 -5.38 1.06 -10.32
CA ARG A 71 -4.98 0.69 -8.96
C ARG A 71 -4.91 1.90 -8.03
N THR A 72 -4.35 3.00 -8.53
CA THR A 72 -4.29 4.28 -7.80
C THR A 72 -5.69 4.80 -7.49
N ASP A 73 -6.63 4.73 -8.45
CA ASP A 73 -8.03 5.12 -8.25
C ASP A 73 -8.71 4.30 -7.15
N VAL A 74 -8.49 2.99 -7.14
CA VAL A 74 -9.01 2.09 -6.09
C VAL A 74 -8.47 2.48 -4.71
N ILE A 75 -7.16 2.71 -4.59
CA ILE A 75 -6.50 3.09 -3.34
C ILE A 75 -7.04 4.44 -2.84
N VAL A 76 -7.10 5.45 -3.71
CA VAL A 76 -7.60 6.79 -3.35
C VAL A 76 -9.06 6.75 -2.96
N SER A 77 -9.89 6.00 -3.70
CA SER A 77 -11.31 5.82 -3.40
C SER A 77 -11.51 5.16 -2.03
N TYR A 78 -10.71 4.16 -1.69
CA TYR A 78 -10.72 3.54 -0.36
C TYR A 78 -10.36 4.57 0.73
N ALA A 79 -9.23 5.27 0.57
CA ALA A 79 -8.73 6.21 1.56
C ALA A 79 -9.72 7.34 1.83
N TYR A 80 -10.32 7.90 0.78
CA TYR A 80 -11.35 8.93 0.92
C TYR A 80 -12.66 8.39 1.52
N GLY A 81 -13.11 7.21 1.08
CA GLY A 81 -14.32 6.58 1.62
C GLY A 81 -14.23 6.33 3.13
N LYS A 82 -13.06 5.87 3.60
CA LYS A 82 -12.77 5.66 5.04
C LYS A 82 -12.25 6.90 5.75
N ARG A 83 -12.12 8.03 5.05
CA ARG A 83 -11.62 9.33 5.56
C ARG A 83 -10.23 9.23 6.22
N LEU A 84 -9.36 8.36 5.70
CA LEU A 84 -8.02 8.14 6.23
C LEU A 84 -7.20 9.44 6.16
N LYS A 85 -6.46 9.73 7.24
CA LYS A 85 -5.59 10.91 7.34
C LYS A 85 -4.13 10.55 7.13
N ASN A 86 -3.68 9.54 7.86
CA ASN A 86 -2.30 9.04 7.78
C ASN A 86 -2.33 7.69 7.10
N TRP A 87 -2.04 7.67 5.79
CA TRP A 87 -1.95 6.45 5.01
C TRP A 87 -0.79 6.54 4.02
N LEU A 88 -0.25 5.38 3.62
CA LEU A 88 0.81 5.27 2.64
C LEU A 88 0.55 4.00 1.83
N ALA A 89 0.52 4.11 0.51
CA ALA A 89 0.46 3.00 -0.41
C ALA A 89 1.86 2.61 -0.87
N ILE A 90 2.17 1.32 -0.77
CA ILE A 90 3.43 0.72 -1.21
C ILE A 90 3.06 -0.24 -2.35
N ASP A 91 3.39 0.11 -3.58
CA ASP A 91 2.99 -0.67 -4.76
C ASP A 91 3.93 -0.35 -5.93
N ASP A 92 4.27 -1.33 -6.75
CA ASP A 92 5.12 -1.18 -7.94
C ASP A 92 4.36 -0.74 -9.20
N SER A 93 3.03 -0.66 -9.10
CA SER A 93 2.10 -0.39 -10.20
C SER A 93 1.04 0.67 -9.90
N ALA A 94 1.18 1.41 -8.79
CA ALA A 94 0.31 2.55 -8.46
C ALA A 94 0.71 3.81 -9.25
N TYR A 95 0.56 3.74 -10.58
CA TYR A 95 0.91 4.83 -11.49
C TYR A 95 -0.15 5.94 -11.54
N GLY A 96 0.23 7.10 -12.06
CA GLY A 96 -0.70 8.20 -12.32
C GLY A 96 -1.20 8.91 -11.05
N SER A 97 -0.53 8.75 -9.91
CA SER A 97 -0.83 9.44 -8.63
C SER A 97 -0.90 10.96 -8.76
N THR A 98 -0.18 11.56 -9.71
CA THR A 98 -0.25 12.99 -10.07
C THR A 98 -1.63 13.46 -10.52
N LYS A 99 -2.51 12.55 -10.97
CA LYS A 99 -3.88 12.87 -11.41
C LYS A 99 -4.89 12.91 -10.27
N PHE A 100 -4.49 12.54 -9.04
CA PHE A 100 -5.40 12.38 -7.91
C PHE A 100 -5.15 13.44 -6.84
N GLY A 101 -6.22 13.73 -6.08
CA GLY A 101 -6.26 14.77 -5.06
C GLY A 101 -7.43 15.73 -5.29
N ARG A 102 -7.61 16.67 -4.36
CA ARG A 102 -8.46 17.85 -4.62
C ARG A 102 -7.86 18.69 -5.73
N GLU A 103 -6.54 18.86 -5.67
CA GLU A 103 -5.71 19.40 -6.74
C GLU A 103 -4.81 18.27 -7.28
N PRO A 104 -4.46 18.28 -8.58
CA PRO A 104 -3.54 17.32 -9.16
C PRO A 104 -2.22 17.24 -8.37
N GLY A 105 -1.82 16.03 -7.98
CA GLY A 105 -0.58 15.78 -7.26
C GLY A 105 -0.67 15.95 -5.74
N ALA A 106 -1.81 16.39 -5.20
CA ALA A 106 -1.96 16.58 -3.75
C ALA A 106 -1.79 15.28 -2.94
N LEU A 107 -1.85 14.12 -3.59
CA LEU A 107 -1.67 12.81 -2.93
C LEU A 107 -0.32 12.15 -3.22
N ILE A 108 0.62 12.80 -3.92
CA ILE A 108 1.90 12.17 -4.31
C ILE A 108 2.64 11.56 -3.11
N GLU A 109 2.66 12.28 -1.98
CA GLU A 109 3.36 11.85 -0.77
C GLU A 109 2.68 10.68 -0.05
N HIS A 110 1.50 10.25 -0.50
CA HIS A 110 0.84 9.04 -0.01
C HIS A 110 1.23 7.80 -0.81
N PHE A 111 2.05 7.91 -1.87
CA PHE A 111 2.47 6.77 -2.68
C PHE A 111 3.99 6.59 -2.66
N VAL A 112 4.42 5.37 -2.36
CA VAL A 112 5.78 4.89 -2.59
C VAL A 112 5.71 3.93 -3.77
N LEU A 113 6.02 4.47 -4.95
CA LEU A 113 6.13 3.67 -6.16
C LEU A 113 7.41 2.83 -6.11
N LEU A 114 7.27 1.52 -6.03
CA LEU A 114 8.41 0.61 -5.99
C LEU A 114 8.93 0.32 -7.39
N ASP A 115 10.25 0.17 -7.51
CA ASP A 115 10.83 -0.45 -8.69
C ASP A 115 10.42 -1.93 -8.73
N SER A 116 9.82 -2.38 -9.83
CA SER A 116 9.31 -3.77 -9.95
C SER A 116 10.41 -4.84 -9.83
N ALA A 117 11.68 -4.50 -10.09
CA ALA A 117 12.81 -5.42 -9.97
C ALA A 117 13.49 -5.35 -8.60
N ARG A 118 13.32 -4.29 -7.82
CA ARG A 118 13.96 -4.17 -6.49
C ARG A 118 12.97 -4.24 -5.35
N GLY A 119 11.70 -3.94 -5.59
CA GLY A 119 10.65 -3.89 -4.57
C GLY A 119 11.10 -3.10 -3.34
N LEU A 120 10.87 -3.66 -2.16
CA LEU A 120 11.36 -3.10 -0.89
C LEU A 120 12.84 -3.38 -0.63
N GLY A 121 13.55 -4.08 -1.51
CA GLY A 121 15.01 -4.15 -1.48
C GLY A 121 15.69 -2.82 -1.83
N ASP A 122 14.97 -1.86 -2.40
CA ASP A 122 15.47 -0.51 -2.65
C ASP A 122 15.56 0.30 -1.34
N GLU A 123 16.79 0.69 -0.96
CA GLU A 123 17.04 1.45 0.26
C GLU A 123 16.31 2.81 0.27
N SER A 124 16.16 3.46 -0.87
CA SER A 124 15.45 4.75 -0.96
C SER A 124 13.95 4.59 -0.64
N ALA A 125 13.33 3.51 -1.13
CA ALA A 125 11.95 3.17 -0.80
C ALA A 125 11.79 2.86 0.70
N GLN A 126 12.71 2.08 1.27
CA GLN A 126 12.68 1.81 2.70
C GLN A 126 12.87 3.07 3.54
N GLN A 127 13.80 3.97 3.17
CA GLN A 127 13.99 5.26 3.84
C GLN A 127 12.72 6.11 3.77
N ARG A 128 12.05 6.14 2.62
CA ARG A 128 10.79 6.88 2.45
C ARG A 128 9.67 6.35 3.36
N ILE A 129 9.58 5.03 3.51
CA ILE A 129 8.60 4.38 4.42
C ILE A 129 8.95 4.69 5.88
N ARG A 130 10.22 4.51 6.29
CA ARG A 130 10.68 4.78 7.66
C ARG A 130 10.46 6.24 8.05
N LYS A 131 10.79 7.18 7.17
CA LYS A 131 10.57 8.61 7.40
C LYS A 131 9.10 8.90 7.66
N TRP A 132 8.21 8.38 6.82
CA TRP A 132 6.76 8.55 6.99
C TRP A 132 6.26 7.94 8.32
N LEU A 133 6.72 6.73 8.68
CA LEU A 133 6.36 6.09 9.95
C LEU A 133 6.79 6.95 11.14
N ILE A 134 7.99 7.54 11.11
CA ILE A 134 8.47 8.46 12.15
C ILE A 134 7.59 9.69 12.21
N GLU A 135 7.30 10.35 11.08
CA GLU A 135 6.51 11.59 11.04
C GLU A 135 5.10 11.40 11.61
N VAL A 136 4.37 10.37 11.16
CA VAL A 136 2.98 10.13 11.57
C VAL A 136 2.82 9.58 13.00
N HIS A 137 3.89 9.06 13.59
CA HIS A 137 3.90 8.60 14.98
C HIS A 137 4.55 9.61 15.95
N SER A 138 5.47 10.46 15.50
CA SER A 138 6.02 11.56 16.30
C SER A 138 5.01 12.68 16.51
N ALA A 139 4.18 12.96 15.49
CA ALA A 139 3.10 13.95 15.58
C ALA A 139 1.98 13.59 16.56
N LYS A 140 2.00 12.40 17.17
CA LYS A 140 1.05 11.96 18.21
C LYS A 140 1.56 12.17 19.64
N CYS A 141 2.79 12.67 19.81
CA CYS A 141 3.40 12.97 21.11
C CYS A 141 3.39 14.48 21.47
N MET A 142 2.65 15.31 20.73
CA MET A 142 2.38 16.71 21.07
C MET A 142 0.90 16.92 21.31
#